data_AF-A0A926RVE7-F1
#
_entry.id   AF-A0A926RVE7-F1
#
_cell.length_a   1.000
_cell.length_b   1.000
_cell.length_c   1.000
_cell.angle_alpha   90.00
_cell.angle_beta   90.00
_cell.angle_gamma   90.00
#
_symmetry.space_group_name_H-M   'P 1'
#
loop_
_entity.id
_entity.type
_entity.pdbx_description
1 polymer ?
#
loop_
_entity_poly.entity_id
_entity_poly.type
_entity_poly.pdbx_seq_one_letter_code
_entity_poly.pdbx_strand_id
1 'polypeptide(L)' 'MNQWHVYEYVKAQYMATGQLPHIDEAIEAFPDTDYMLIQEGMAEFRSTIQWGA' A
#
# COMPACT_ATOMS: atom_id res chain seq x y z
N MET A 1 9.06 -10.98 -1.25
CA MET A 1 8.47 -9.76 -0.67
C MET A 1 7.53 -10.14 0.46
N ASN A 2 7.29 -9.23 1.43
CA ASN A 2 6.25 -9.38 2.45
C ASN A 2 5.31 -8.17 2.40
N GLN A 3 4.17 -8.28 3.07
CA GLN A 3 3.15 -7.23 3.20
C GLN A 3 3.71 -5.89 3.72
N TRP A 4 4.75 -5.93 4.55
CA TRP A 4 5.42 -4.74 5.09
C TRP A 4 6.05 -3.85 4.01
N HIS A 5 6.59 -4.42 2.94
CA HIS A 5 7.11 -3.62 1.83
C HIS A 5 6.00 -2.89 1.07
N VAL A 6 4.83 -3.50 0.94
CA VAL A 6 3.65 -2.86 0.34
C VAL A 6 3.19 -1.71 1.23
N TYR A 7 3.11 -1.93 2.55
CA TYR A 7 2.77 -0.90 3.52
C TYR A 7 3.68 0.34 3.41
N GLU A 8 5.01 0.14 3.43
CA GLU A 8 5.97 1.26 3.35
C GLU A 8 5.93 1.97 1.98
N TYR A 9 5.68 1.24 0.89
CA TYR A 9 5.47 1.84 -0.43
C TYR A 9 4.23 2.76 -0.45
N VAL A 10 3.09 2.24 0.03
CA VAL A 10 1.82 2.99 0.08
C VAL A 10 1.97 4.23 0.96
N LYS A 11 2.66 4.10 2.10
CA LYS A 11 2.99 5.21 2.99
C LYS A 11 3.86 6.26 2.30
N ALA A 12 4.91 5.86 1.61
CA ALA A 12 5.78 6.79 0.89
C ALA A 12 5.02 7.57 -0.19
N GLN A 13 4.17 6.89 -0.97
CA GLN A 13 3.29 7.52 -1.96
C GLN A 13 2.34 8.52 -1.30
N TYR A 14 1.64 8.10 -0.24
CA TYR A 14 0.71 8.96 0.49
C TYR A 14 1.40 10.20 1.08
N MET A 15 2.62 10.06 1.63
CA MET A 15 3.38 11.20 2.16
C MET A 15 3.85 12.16 1.07
N ALA A 16 4.06 11.68 -0.15
CA ALA A 16 4.51 12.49 -1.28
C ALA A 16 3.35 13.21 -2.00
N THR A 17 2.20 12.54 -2.16
CA THR A 17 1.08 13.02 -3.00
C THR A 17 -0.17 13.41 -2.21
N GLY A 18 -0.27 12.98 -0.95
CA GLY A 18 -1.50 13.06 -0.15
C GLY A 18 -2.58 12.06 -0.59
N GLN A 19 -2.27 11.15 -1.50
CA GLN A 19 -3.21 10.21 -2.10
C GLN A 19 -2.74 8.77 -1.93
N LEU A 20 -3.68 7.85 -1.72
CA LEU A 20 -3.37 6.42 -1.73
C LEU A 20 -3.16 5.98 -3.18
N PRO A 21 -2.11 5.19 -3.48
CA PRO A 21 -1.95 4.58 -4.79
C PRO A 21 -3.14 3.67 -5.13
N HIS A 22 -3.44 3.55 -6.42
CA HIS A 22 -4.41 2.59 -6.91
C HIS A 22 -3.86 1.15 -6.79
N ILE A 23 -4.75 0.17 -6.74
CA ILE A 23 -4.35 -1.24 -6.64
C ILE A 23 -3.49 -1.66 -7.84
N ASP A 24 -3.79 -1.14 -9.03
CA ASP A 24 -3.04 -1.44 -10.26
C ASP A 24 -1.59 -0.92 -10.17
N GLU A 25 -1.39 0.29 -9.63
CA GLU A 25 -0.05 0.85 -9.40
C GLU A 25 0.74 0.04 -8.36
N ALA A 26 0.06 -0.50 -7.35
CA ALA A 26 0.69 -1.38 -6.37
C ALA A 26 1.04 -2.75 -6.97
N ILE A 27 0.22 -3.31 -7.86
CA ILE A 27 0.55 -4.53 -8.60
C ILE A 27 1.77 -4.32 -9.50
N GLU A 28 1.81 -3.21 -10.25
CA GLU A 28 2.95 -2.87 -11.11
C GLU A 28 4.26 -2.68 -10.31
N ALA A 29 4.18 -2.12 -9.11
CA ALA A 29 5.33 -1.95 -8.22
C ALA A 29 5.80 -3.27 -7.58
N PHE A 30 4.93 -4.28 -7.50
CA PHE A 30 5.20 -5.55 -6.82
C PHE A 30 4.81 -6.77 -7.68
N PRO A 31 5.39 -6.94 -8.89
CA PRO A 31 4.97 -7.97 -9.84
C PRO A 31 5.19 -9.41 -9.32
N ASP A 32 6.16 -9.60 -8.42
CA ASP A 32 6.48 -10.90 -7.81
C ASP A 32 5.78 -11.12 -6.46
N THR A 33 4.85 -10.25 -6.07
CA THR A 33 4.12 -10.36 -4.80
C THR A 33 2.70 -10.83 -5.05
N ASP A 34 2.22 -11.74 -4.19
CA ASP A 34 0.85 -12.21 -4.25
C ASP A 34 -0.14 -11.04 -4.12
N TYR A 35 -1.14 -11.01 -4.99
CA TYR A 35 -2.19 -9.99 -4.99
C TYR A 35 -2.86 -9.84 -3.61
N MET A 36 -3.06 -10.93 -2.88
CA MET A 36 -3.65 -10.91 -1.54
C MET A 36 -2.77 -10.13 -0.56
N LEU A 37 -1.45 -10.35 -0.59
CA LEU A 37 -0.50 -9.61 0.26
C LEU A 37 -0.44 -8.12 -0.10
N ILE A 38 -0.62 -7.79 -1.37
CA ILE A 38 -0.71 -6.39 -1.82
C ILE A 38 -1.98 -5.74 -1.27
N GLN A 39 -3.13 -6.42 -1.40
CA GLN A 39 -4.38 -5.92 -0.84
C GLN A 39 -4.32 -5.73 0.67
N GLU A 40 -3.75 -6.70 1.40
CA GLU A 40 -3.62 -6.64 2.85
C GLU A 40 -2.73 -5.45 3.28
N GLY A 41 -1.57 -5.25 2.63
CA GLY A 41 -0.68 -4.14 2.94
C GLY A 41 -1.31 -2.76 2.67
N MET A 42 -2.06 -2.64 1.57
CA MET A 42 -2.82 -1.42 1.27
C MET A 42 -3.97 -1.19 2.25
N ALA A 43 -4.69 -2.24 2.65
CA ALA A 43 -5.81 -2.16 3.59
C ALA A 43 -5.35 -1.78 5.00
N GLU A 44 -4.21 -2.31 5.45
CA GLU A 44 -3.60 -1.94 6.72
C GLU A 44 -3.22 -0.45 6.76
N PHE A 45 -2.57 0.06 5.71
CA PHE A 45 -2.22 1.47 5.66
C PHE A 45 -3.46 2.36 5.61
N ARG A 46 -4.47 1.99 4.81
CA ARG A 46 -5.76 2.69 4.75
C ARG A 46 -6.42 2.75 6.14
N SER A 47 -6.41 1.65 6.88
CA SER A 47 -6.95 1.62 8.24
C SER A 47 -6.16 2.54 9.17
N THR A 48 -4.83 2.57 9.05
CA THR A 48 -3.96 3.45 9.84
C THR A 48 -4.31 4.93 9.67
N ILE A 49 -4.50 5.40 8.43
CA ILE A 49 -4.84 6.81 8.18
C ILE A 49 -6.27 7.16 8.60
N GLN A 50 -7.20 6.20 8.58
CA GLN A 50 -8.58 6.43 9.04
C GLN A 50 -8.67 6.57 10.56
N TRP A 51 -7.77 5.94 11.31
CA TRP A 51 -7.72 6.04 12.77
C TRP A 51 -6.91 7.24 13.25
N GLY A 52 -6.06 7.82 12.38
CA GLY A 52 -5.27 9.01 12.67
C GLY A 52 -5.88 10.35 12.22
N ALA A 53 -7.06 10.32 11.59
CA ALA A 53 -7.83 11.49 11.14
C ALA A 53 -8.98 11.80 12.12
#